data_AF-A0A6B0CM55-F1
#
_entry.id   AF-A0A6B0CM55-F1
#
_cell.length_a   1.000
_cell.length_b   1.000
_cell.length_c   1.000
_cell.angle_alpha   90.00
_cell.angle_beta   90.00
_cell.angle_gamma   90.00
#
_symmetry.space_group_name_H-M   'P 1'
#
loop_
_entity.id
_entity.type
_entity.pdbx_description
1 polymer ?
#
loop_
_entity_poly.entity_id
_entity_poly.type
_entity_poly.pdbx_seq_one_letter_code
_entity_poly.pdbx_strand_id
1 'polypeptide(L)' 'LEQEVYFVTDRAVFELTNQGLKLIEIAPGLDLHKDILNQMAFKPIIADHLKLIDTSIYKEKWGELKQSIHKV' A
#
# COMPACT_ATOMS: atom_id res chain seq x y z
N LEU A 1 6.92 22.06 3.93
CA LEU A 1 6.37 20.89 4.64
C LEU A 1 6.68 19.69 3.77
N GLU A 2 7.74 18.95 4.08
CA GLU A 2 8.03 17.67 3.45
C GLU A 2 7.43 16.60 4.34
N GLN A 3 6.13 16.36 4.17
CA GLN A 3 5.40 15.38 4.96
C GLN A 3 5.15 14.15 4.10
N GLU A 4 5.59 12.99 4.57
CA GLU A 4 5.25 11.71 3.97
C GLU A 4 3.79 11.37 4.28
N VAL A 5 3.04 11.01 3.23
CA VAL A 5 1.62 10.70 3.34
C VAL A 5 1.36 9.36 2.67
N TYR A 6 0.73 8.47 3.43
CA TYR A 6 0.34 7.14 2.98
C TYR A 6 -1.17 6.95 3.10
N PHE A 7 -1.76 6.28 2.11
CA PHE A 7 -3.15 5.84 2.12
C PHE A 7 -3.17 4.32 2.23
N VAL A 8 -3.67 3.82 3.35
CA VAL A 8 -3.72 2.38 3.65
C VAL A 8 -5.17 1.91 3.52
N THR A 9 -5.37 0.85 2.73
CA THR A 9 -6.65 0.17 2.57
C THR A 9 -6.52 -1.31 2.97
N ASP A 10 -7.62 -2.06 2.93
CA ASP A 10 -7.60 -3.51 3.11
C ASP A 10 -6.85 -4.26 2.00
N ARG A 11 -6.75 -3.67 0.80
CA ARG A 11 -6.19 -4.29 -0.42
C ARG A 11 -4.81 -3.77 -0.81
N ALA A 12 -4.51 -2.53 -0.49
CA ALA A 12 -3.35 -1.83 -1.03
C ALA A 12 -2.88 -0.67 -0.16
N VAL A 13 -1.59 -0.36 -0.26
CA VAL A 13 -0.96 0.84 0.31
C VAL A 13 -0.48 1.74 -0.81
N PHE A 14 -0.78 3.03 -0.70
CA PHE A 14 -0.35 4.06 -1.63
C PHE A 14 0.46 5.15 -0.93
N GLU A 15 1.45 5.68 -1.63
CA GLU A 15 2.24 6.85 -1.24
C GLU A 15 1.80 8.07 -2.06
N LEU A 16 1.66 9.23 -1.41
CA LEU A 16 1.49 10.50 -2.11
C LEU A 16 2.84 11.04 -2.55
N THR A 17 3.06 11.12 -3.86
CA THR A 17 4.27 11.72 -4.44
C THR A 17 3.92 13.03 -5.16
N ASN A 18 4.95 13.78 -5.55
CA ASN A 18 4.78 14.98 -6.39
C ASN A 18 4.16 14.66 -7.78
N GLN A 19 4.17 13.40 -8.20
CA GLN A 19 3.58 12.95 -9.46
C GLN A 19 2.17 12.37 -9.29
N GLY A 20 1.68 12.28 -8.05
CA GLY A 20 0.38 11.68 -7.71
C GLY A 20 0.51 10.45 -6.82
N LEU A 21 -0.56 9.66 -6.77
CA LEU A 21 -0.65 8.44 -5.96
C LEU A 21 0.16 7.30 -6.58
N LYS A 22 1.08 6.75 -5.80
CA LYS A 22 1.91 5.60 -6.15
C LYS A 22 1.47 4.38 -5.36
N LEU A 23 1.08 3.31 -6.04
CA LEU A 23 0.80 2.01 -5.44
C LEU A 23 2.13 1.34 -5.08
N ILE A 24 2.34 1.09 -3.78
CA ILE A 24 3.60 0.58 -3.24
C ILE A 24 3.47 -0.81 -2.60
N GLU A 25 2.29 -1.18 -2.09
CA GLU A 25 2.04 -2.53 -1.55
C GLU A 25 0.65 -3.05 -1.93
N ILE A 26 0.52 -4.36 -2.06
CA ILE A 26 -0.75 -5.07 -2.27
C ILE A 26 -0.94 -6.20 -1.26
N ALA A 27 -2.19 -6.48 -0.89
CA ALA A 27 -2.49 -7.61 -0.02
C ALA A 27 -2.16 -8.94 -0.71
N PRO A 28 -1.60 -9.94 0.00
CA PRO A 28 -1.28 -11.23 -0.58
C PRO A 28 -2.51 -11.94 -1.17
N GLY A 29 -2.33 -12.52 -2.35
CA GLY A 29 -3.38 -13.29 -3.04
C GLY A 29 -4.36 -12.46 -3.87
N LEU A 30 -4.20 -11.13 -3.94
CA LEU A 30 -4.97 -10.28 -4.86
C LEU A 30 -4.34 -10.20 -6.25
N ASP A 31 -5.19 -10.14 -7.27
CA ASP A 31 -4.80 -9.81 -8.63
C ASP A 31 -4.77 -8.28 -8.79
N LEU A 32 -3.60 -7.75 -9.19
CA LEU A 32 -3.38 -6.30 -9.32
C LEU A 32 -4.42 -5.63 -10.22
N HIS A 33 -4.76 -6.24 -11.36
CA HIS A 33 -5.65 -5.60 -12.32
C HIS A 33 -7.11 -5.73 -11.89
N LYS A 34 -7.56 -6.93 -11.59
CA LYS A 34 -8.96 -7.25 -11.28
C LYS A 34 -9.39 -6.68 -9.94
N ASP A 35 -8.57 -6.85 -8.91
CA ASP A 35 -8.98 -6.58 -7.52
C ASP A 35 -8.61 -5.17 -7.05
N ILE A 36 -7.69 -4.49 -7.75
CA ILE A 36 -7.24 -3.13 -7.39
C ILE A 36 -7.49 -2.15 -8.54
N LEU A 37 -6.78 -2.26 -9.66
CA LEU A 37 -6.79 -1.22 -10.70
C LEU A 37 -8.18 -1.02 -11.34
N ASN A 38 -8.95 -2.08 -11.54
CA ASN A 38 -10.31 -2.01 -12.10
C ASN A 38 -11.33 -1.41 -11.12
N GLN A 39 -10.99 -1.30 -9.83
CA GLN A 39 -11.85 -0.70 -8.81
C GLN A 39 -11.56 0.80 -8.60
N MET A 40 -10.59 1.36 -9.34
CA MET A 40 -10.17 2.76 -9.18
C MET A 40 -10.74 3.66 -10.28
N ALA A 41 -11.10 4.88 -9.90
CA ALA A 41 -11.56 5.91 -10.85
C ALA A 41 -10.42 6.48 -11.74
N PHE A 42 -9.16 6.21 -11.39
CA PHE A 42 -7.97 6.62 -12.14
C PHE A 42 -6.84 5.60 -11.95
N LYS A 43 -5.84 5.63 -12.84
CA LYS A 43 -4.68 4.74 -12.76
C LYS A 43 -3.59 5.35 -11.86
N PRO A 44 -3.19 4.69 -10.77
CA PRO A 44 -2.06 5.13 -9.96
C PRO A 44 -0.73 4.87 -10.69
N ILE A 45 0.34 5.49 -10.20
CA ILE A 45 1.72 5.10 -10.55
C ILE A 45 1.98 3.75 -9.88
N ILE A 46 2.55 2.78 -10.60
CA ILE A 46 2.90 1.48 -10.02
C ILE A 46 4.39 1.52 -9.67
N ALA A 47 4.73 1.15 -8.43
CA ALA A 47 6.12 1.05 -8.03
C ALA A 47 6.86 -0.03 -8.84
N ASP A 48 8.11 0.23 -9.22
CA ASP A 48 8.96 -0.75 -9.94
C ASP A 48 9.12 -2.05 -9.15
N HIS A 49 9.10 -1.95 -7.82
CA HIS A 49 9.16 -3.06 -6.88
C HIS A 49 7.93 -3.03 -5.98
N LEU A 50 6.83 -3.58 -6.48
CA LEU A 50 5.59 -3.70 -5.72
C LEU A 50 5.75 -4.74 -4.61
N LYS A 51 5.58 -4.34 -3.35
CA LYS A 51 5.71 -5.23 -2.19
C LYS A 51 4.37 -5.90 -1.86
N LEU A 52 4.44 -6.97 -1.07
CA LEU A 52 3.27 -7.53 -0.41
C LEU A 52 3.12 -6.94 0.98
N ILE A 53 1.87 -6.66 1.38
CA ILE A 53 1.54 -6.24 2.75
C ILE A 53 1.96 -7.36 3.72
N ASP A 54 2.58 -6.98 4.83
CA ASP A 54 2.91 -7.92 5.90
C ASP A 54 1.63 -8.51 6.52
N THR A 55 1.38 -9.79 6.27
CA THR A 55 0.21 -10.50 6.82
C THR A 55 0.15 -10.54 8.35
N SER A 56 1.26 -10.24 9.03
CA SER A 56 1.29 -10.17 10.49
C SER A 56 0.31 -9.15 11.06
N ILE A 57 -0.06 -8.11 10.28
CA ILE A 57 -1.03 -7.09 10.69
C ILE A 57 -2.43 -7.65 10.94
N TYR A 58 -2.77 -8.78 10.31
CA TYR A 58 -4.08 -9.42 10.43
C TYR A 58 -4.19 -10.35 11.64
N LYS A 59 -3.09 -10.57 12.37
CA LYS A 59 -3.10 -11.41 13.57
C LYS A 59 -3.81 -10.68 14.71
N GLU A 60 -4.54 -11.43 15.54
CA GLU A 60 -5.24 -10.93 16.73
C GLU A 60 -4.34 -10.07 17.62
N LYS A 61 -3.06 -10.44 17.71
CA LYS A 61 -2.00 -9.62 18.32
C LYS A 61 -0.93 -9.32 17.27
N TRP A 62 -0.93 -8.08 16.80
CA TRP A 62 0.13 -7.55 15.93
C TRP A 62 1.18 -6.78 16.74
N GLY A 63 0.84 -5.61 17.30
CA GLY A 63 1.69 -4.86 18.23
C GLY A 63 2.91 -4.15 17.62
N GLU A 64 3.15 -4.26 16.30
CA GLU A 64 4.39 -3.82 15.63
C GLU A 64 4.23 -2.53 14.79
N LEU A 65 3.26 -1.67 15.13
CA LEU A 65 2.96 -0.45 14.34
C LEU A 65 4.17 0.47 14.20
N LYS A 66 4.91 0.72 15.29
CA LYS A 66 6.07 1.63 15.28
C LYS A 66 7.17 1.14 14.34
N GLN A 67 7.41 -0.17 14.32
CA GLN A 67 8.42 -0.83 13.51
C GLN A 67 8.02 -0.84 12.03
N SER A 68 6.72 -0.86 11.74
CA SER A 68 6.19 -0.97 10.38
C SER A 68 6.19 0.38 9.67
N ILE A 69 5.95 1.48 10.39
CA ILE A 69 5.96 2.84 9.81
C ILE A 69 7.35 3.24 9.28
N HIS A 70 8.44 2.74 9.86
CA HIS A 70 9.81 3.12 9.46
C HIS A 70 10.42 2.19 8.39
N LYS A 71 9.67 1.22 7.86
CA LYS A 71 10.15 0.22 6.89
C LYS A 71 9.66 0.47 5.46
N VAL A 72 8.70 1.38 5.29
CA VAL A 72 8.04 1.62 4.02
C VAL A 72 8.97 2.39 3.10
#